data_AF-A0A412CFX7-F1
#
_entry.id   AF-A0A412CFX7-F1
#
_cell.length_a   1.000
_cell.length_b   1.000
_cell.length_c   1.000
_cell.angle_alpha   90.00
_cell.angle_beta   90.00
_cell.angle_gamma   90.00
#
_symmetry.space_group_name_H-M   'P 1'
#
loop_
_entity.id
_entity.type
_entity.pdbx_description
1 polymer ?
#
loop_
_entity_poly.entity_id
_entity_poly.type
_entity_poly.pdbx_seq_one_letter_code
_entity_poly.pdbx_strand_id
1 'polypeptide(L)'
;MDLLDSLHELEDLVASSSRFLLTNKCLVNEEELIRLISNIRKEWPSALKEAEEINANRDKIIEDARIEAKNIIEQAKVYAQKKASENEITLAAEAKAKEILEKTYKHSEAMRNDSVQYAEQVFDHMSVYIQNILNTVQVAKNGLQHVGLPEKDETEEKQKSTEQKD
;
A
#
# COMPACT_ATOMS: atom_id res chain seq x y z
N MET A 1 -6.74 -8.43 67.11
CA MET A 1 -7.05 -9.86 66.88
C MET A 1 -7.31 -9.94 65.38
N ASP A 2 -7.06 -11.04 64.69
CA ASP A 2 -7.60 -11.11 63.33
C ASP A 2 -9.12 -11.31 63.43
N LEU A 3 -9.87 -10.78 62.47
CA LEU A 3 -11.31 -11.02 62.35
C LEU A 3 -11.59 -12.53 62.33
N LEU A 4 -10.71 -13.28 61.66
CA LEU A 4 -10.77 -14.73 61.56
C LEU A 4 -10.52 -15.41 62.91
N ASP A 5 -9.60 -14.88 63.72
CA ASP A 5 -9.32 -15.40 65.06
C ASP A 5 -10.52 -15.20 65.98
N SER A 6 -11.20 -14.04 65.90
CA SER A 6 -12.40 -13.75 66.70
C SER A 6 -13.58 -14.65 66.30
N LEU A 7 -13.66 -15.04 65.02
CA LEU A 7 -14.66 -16.00 64.52
C LEU A 7 -14.37 -17.42 64.99
N HIS A 8 -13.11 -17.86 64.95
CA HIS A 8 -12.72 -19.16 65.50
C HIS A 8 -12.94 -19.25 67.00
N GLU A 9 -12.59 -18.22 67.76
CA GLU A 9 -12.83 -18.19 69.22
C GLU A 9 -14.34 -18.22 69.53
N LEU A 10 -15.18 -17.58 68.70
CA LEU A 10 -16.64 -17.68 68.81
C LEU A 10 -17.15 -19.10 68.50
N GLU A 11 -16.60 -19.76 67.48
CA GLU A 11 -16.93 -21.15 67.15
C GLU A 11 -16.53 -22.10 68.28
N ASP A 12 -15.33 -21.93 68.82
CA ASP A 12 -14.80 -22.72 69.95
C ASP A 12 -15.61 -22.49 71.24
N LEU A 13 -16.01 -21.25 71.51
CA LEU A 13 -16.88 -20.90 72.64
C LEU A 13 -18.22 -21.64 72.54
N VAL A 14 -18.81 -21.70 71.34
CA VAL A 14 -20.06 -22.44 71.10
C VAL A 14 -19.81 -23.95 71.13
N ALA A 15 -18.69 -24.45 70.61
CA ALA A 15 -18.38 -25.88 70.59
C ALA A 15 -18.18 -26.47 72.00
N SER A 16 -17.48 -25.72 72.86
CA SER A 16 -17.12 -26.09 74.24
C SER A 16 -18.20 -25.82 75.28
N SER A 17 -19.24 -25.08 74.90
CA SER A 17 -20.36 -24.71 75.79
C SER A 17 -21.16 -25.91 76.31
N SER A 18 -21.67 -25.81 77.54
CA SER A 18 -22.52 -26.84 78.14
C SER A 18 -23.88 -26.89 77.43
N ARG A 19 -24.27 -28.07 76.92
CA ARG A 19 -25.53 -28.25 76.18
C ARG A 19 -26.63 -28.78 77.08
N PHE A 20 -27.84 -28.28 76.86
CA PHE A 20 -29.02 -28.79 77.55
C PHE A 20 -29.51 -30.10 76.90
N LEU A 21 -29.59 -31.17 77.70
CA LEU A 21 -30.12 -32.46 77.25
C LEU A 21 -31.54 -32.28 76.71
N LEU A 22 -31.81 -32.85 75.51
CA LEU A 22 -33.09 -32.77 74.78
C LEU A 22 -33.39 -31.43 74.07
N THR A 23 -32.46 -30.47 74.01
CA THR A 23 -32.64 -29.24 73.22
C THR A 23 -31.38 -28.87 72.43
N ASN A 24 -31.51 -28.09 71.35
CA ASN A 24 -30.37 -27.53 70.61
C ASN A 24 -29.82 -26.24 71.26
N LYS A 25 -30.00 -26.06 72.56
CA LYS A 25 -29.56 -24.86 73.30
C LYS A 25 -28.27 -25.15 74.06
N CYS A 26 -27.39 -24.16 74.09
CA CYS A 26 -26.17 -24.18 74.89
C CYS A 26 -26.12 -23.01 75.86
N LEU A 27 -25.41 -23.21 76.98
CA LEU A 27 -25.13 -22.19 77.97
C LEU A 27 -23.77 -21.57 77.67
N VAL A 28 -23.75 -20.27 77.40
CA VAL A 28 -22.55 -19.53 76.99
C VAL A 28 -22.37 -18.33 77.92
N ASN A 29 -21.13 -17.93 78.18
CA ASN A 29 -20.85 -16.71 78.93
C ASN A 29 -21.24 -15.49 78.08
N GLU A 30 -22.19 -14.70 78.58
CA GLU A 30 -22.71 -13.52 77.89
C GLU A 30 -21.63 -12.44 77.68
N GLU A 31 -20.78 -12.19 78.67
CA GLU A 31 -19.73 -11.16 78.61
C GLU A 31 -18.68 -11.51 77.55
N GLU A 32 -18.29 -12.79 77.48
CA GLU A 32 -17.33 -13.30 76.50
C GLU A 32 -17.91 -13.29 75.08
N LEU A 33 -19.18 -13.70 74.92
CA LEU A 33 -19.89 -13.65 73.65
C LEU A 33 -20.03 -12.20 73.13
N ILE A 34 -20.42 -11.27 74.00
CA ILE A 34 -20.54 -9.85 73.64
C ILE A 34 -19.17 -9.26 73.26
N ARG A 35 -18.10 -9.62 73.97
CA ARG A 35 -16.74 -9.19 73.65
C ARG A 35 -16.33 -9.64 72.25
N LEU A 36 -16.55 -10.92 71.91
CA LEU A 36 -16.21 -11.47 70.60
C LEU A 36 -17.01 -10.82 69.46
N ILE A 37 -18.32 -10.66 69.65
CA ILE A 37 -19.18 -9.97 68.68
C ILE A 37 -18.76 -8.50 68.49
N SER A 38 -18.36 -7.82 69.57
CA SER A 38 -17.88 -6.44 69.50
C SER A 38 -16.56 -6.32 68.74
N ASN A 39 -15.64 -7.28 68.92
CA ASN A 39 -14.38 -7.33 68.18
C ASN A 39 -14.63 -7.56 66.68
N ILE A 40 -15.45 -8.55 66.33
CA ILE A 40 -15.87 -8.83 64.95
C ILE A 40 -16.49 -7.58 64.32
N ARG A 41 -17.43 -6.91 65.02
CA ARG A 41 -18.09 -5.70 64.51
C ARG A 41 -17.11 -4.54 64.27
N LYS A 42 -16.05 -4.46 65.06
CA LYS A 42 -15.03 -3.41 64.94
C LYS A 42 -14.08 -3.67 63.77
N GLU A 43 -13.70 -4.93 63.54
CA GLU A 43 -12.70 -5.31 62.54
C GLU A 43 -13.30 -5.65 61.16
N TRP A 44 -14.58 -6.04 61.11
CA TRP A 44 -15.31 -6.38 59.88
C TRP A 44 -15.34 -5.26 58.82
N PRO A 45 -15.68 -3.99 59.16
CA PRO A 45 -15.80 -2.94 58.14
C PRO A 45 -14.48 -2.63 57.43
N SER A 46 -13.35 -2.69 58.16
CA SER A 46 -12.03 -2.46 57.57
C SER A 46 -11.63 -3.59 56.62
N ALA A 47 -11.85 -4.85 57.01
CA ALA A 47 -11.52 -6.00 56.17
C ALA A 47 -12.35 -6.02 54.88
N LEU A 48 -13.64 -5.68 54.96
CA LEU A 48 -14.51 -5.57 53.79
C LEU A 48 -14.05 -4.45 52.85
N LYS A 49 -13.73 -3.28 53.40
CA LYS A 49 -13.25 -2.14 52.61
C LYS A 49 -11.93 -2.46 51.90
N GLU A 50 -11.00 -3.11 52.58
CA GLU A 50 -9.72 -3.53 51.98
C GLU A 50 -9.94 -4.52 50.83
N ALA A 51 -10.85 -5.50 50.98
CA ALA A 51 -11.19 -6.43 49.92
C ALA A 51 -11.83 -5.73 48.69
N GLU A 52 -12.71 -4.76 48.92
CA GLU A 52 -13.29 -3.93 47.86
C GLU A 52 -12.22 -3.10 47.12
N GLU A 53 -11.30 -2.48 47.87
CA GLU A 53 -10.19 -1.71 47.29
C GLU A 53 -9.23 -2.60 46.48
N ILE A 54 -8.89 -3.79 46.97
CA ILE A 54 -8.07 -4.76 46.23
C ILE A 54 -8.73 -5.15 44.91
N ASN A 55 -10.04 -5.46 44.93
CA ASN A 55 -10.77 -5.80 43.71
C ASN A 55 -10.83 -4.63 42.72
N ALA A 56 -11.13 -3.42 43.20
CA ALA A 56 -11.16 -2.22 42.35
C ALA A 56 -9.78 -1.91 41.72
N ASN A 57 -8.71 -2.05 42.52
CA ASN A 57 -7.35 -1.84 42.05
C ASN A 57 -6.91 -2.90 41.03
N ARG A 58 -7.35 -4.15 41.19
CA ARG A 58 -7.05 -5.24 40.24
C ARG A 58 -7.54 -4.91 38.84
N ASP A 59 -8.79 -4.50 38.70
CA ASP A 59 -9.38 -4.18 37.39
C ASP A 59 -8.68 -2.97 36.75
N LYS A 60 -8.35 -1.97 37.58
CA LYS A 60 -7.58 -0.80 37.13
C LYS A 60 -6.19 -1.19 36.61
N ILE A 61 -5.46 -2.02 37.35
CA ILE A 61 -4.12 -2.51 36.94
C ILE A 61 -4.20 -3.24 35.60
N ILE A 62 -5.21 -4.07 35.40
CA ILE A 62 -5.40 -4.81 34.14
C ILE A 62 -5.67 -3.86 32.98
N GLU A 63 -6.50 -2.83 33.19
CA GLU A 63 -6.80 -1.86 32.14
C GLU A 63 -5.59 -0.97 31.82
N ASP A 64 -4.87 -0.49 32.83
CA ASP A 64 -3.64 0.29 32.65
C ASP A 64 -2.60 -0.54 31.87
N ALA A 65 -2.41 -1.82 32.23
CA ALA A 65 -1.51 -2.72 31.51
C ALA A 65 -1.93 -2.96 30.05
N ARG A 66 -3.24 -3.02 29.76
CA ARG A 66 -3.76 -3.13 28.39
C ARG A 66 -3.50 -1.88 27.57
N ILE A 67 -3.69 -0.71 28.16
CA ILE A 67 -3.41 0.58 27.52
C ILE A 67 -1.92 0.68 27.22
N GLU A 68 -1.06 0.35 28.18
CA GLU A 68 0.38 0.37 28.01
C GLU A 68 0.85 -0.61 26.93
N ALA A 69 0.34 -1.84 26.93
CA ALA A 69 0.64 -2.82 25.89
C ALA A 69 0.25 -2.32 24.49
N LYS A 70 -0.93 -1.70 24.34
CA LYS A 70 -1.34 -1.08 23.06
C LYS A 70 -0.39 0.04 22.65
N ASN A 71 0.00 0.90 23.58
CA ASN A 71 0.94 1.99 23.31
C ASN A 71 2.32 1.46 22.88
N ILE A 72 2.83 0.41 23.53
CA ILE A 72 4.10 -0.23 23.17
C ILE A 72 4.03 -0.80 21.75
N ILE A 73 2.94 -1.51 21.42
CA ILE A 73 2.75 -2.08 20.08
C ILE A 73 2.72 -0.98 19.02
N GLU A 74 2.01 0.12 19.27
CA GLU A 74 1.91 1.22 18.33
C GLU A 74 3.26 1.93 18.12
N GLN A 75 3.98 2.20 19.21
CA GLN A 75 5.33 2.76 19.14
C GLN A 75 6.30 1.84 18.37
N ALA A 76 6.22 0.53 18.61
CA ALA A 76 7.05 -0.45 17.90
C ALA A 76 6.75 -0.47 16.40
N LYS A 77 5.48 -0.37 15.99
CA LYS A 77 5.10 -0.28 14.56
C LYS A 77 5.66 0.98 13.90
N VAL A 78 5.48 2.14 14.54
CA VAL A 78 6.02 3.41 14.03
C VAL A 78 7.53 3.36 13.90
N TYR A 79 8.22 2.80 14.91
CA TYR A 79 9.67 2.63 14.88
C TYR A 79 10.12 1.69 13.76
N ALA A 80 9.44 0.56 13.58
CA ALA A 80 9.74 -0.40 12.52
C ALA A 80 9.56 0.22 11.12
N GLN A 81 8.47 0.99 10.91
CA GLN A 81 8.24 1.68 9.65
C GLN A 81 9.32 2.73 9.38
N LYS A 82 9.67 3.53 10.39
CA LYS A 82 10.76 4.51 10.28
C LYS A 82 12.09 3.83 9.94
N LYS A 83 12.42 2.72 10.62
CA LYS A 83 13.65 1.96 10.35
C LYS A 83 13.67 1.30 8.97
N ALA A 84 12.53 0.82 8.48
CA ALA A 84 12.41 0.29 7.13
C ALA A 84 12.63 1.39 6.08
N SER A 85 12.12 2.60 6.32
CA SER A 85 12.34 3.77 5.45
C SER A 85 13.77 4.29 5.50
N GLU A 86 14.40 4.26 6.68
CA GLU A 86 15.81 4.61 6.89
C GLU A 86 16.79 3.53 6.40
N ASN A 87 16.30 2.34 6.07
CA ASN A 87 17.15 1.24 5.63
C ASN A 87 17.82 1.64 4.31
N GLU A 88 19.15 1.56 4.28
CA GLU A 88 19.97 1.83 3.09
C GLU A 88 19.49 1.05 1.86
N ILE A 89 18.91 -0.14 2.05
CA ILE A 89 18.32 -0.94 0.98
C ILE A 89 17.12 -0.22 0.35
N THR A 90 16.22 0.36 1.15
CA THR A 90 15.05 1.10 0.66
C THR A 90 15.49 2.36 -0.08
N LEU A 91 16.42 3.13 0.49
CA LEU A 91 16.98 4.32 -0.14
C LEU A 91 17.71 4.00 -1.45
N ALA A 92 18.50 2.92 -1.48
CA ALA A 92 19.16 2.45 -2.69
C ALA A 92 18.16 1.97 -3.75
N ALA A 93 17.07 1.30 -3.34
CA ALA A 93 16.01 0.88 -4.24
C ALA A 93 15.28 2.08 -4.86
N GLU A 94 14.95 3.11 -4.07
CA GLU A 94 14.35 4.35 -4.56
C GLU A 94 15.28 5.09 -5.52
N ALA A 95 16.56 5.24 -5.19
CA ALA A 95 17.56 5.84 -6.06
C ALA A 95 17.68 5.07 -7.39
N LYS A 96 17.69 3.73 -7.32
CA LYS A 96 17.73 2.88 -8.52
C LYS A 96 16.47 3.02 -9.37
N ALA A 97 15.30 3.06 -8.75
CA ALA A 97 14.04 3.26 -9.44
C ALA A 97 14.02 4.62 -10.17
N LYS A 98 14.51 5.68 -9.52
CA LYS A 98 14.65 7.00 -10.15
C LYS A 98 15.63 6.98 -11.33
N GLU A 99 16.78 6.33 -11.18
CA GLU A 99 17.76 6.16 -12.26
C GLU A 99 17.15 5.41 -13.47
N ILE A 100 16.39 4.34 -13.20
CA ILE A 100 15.70 3.58 -14.25
C ILE A 100 14.69 4.47 -14.97
N LEU A 101 13.85 5.20 -14.23
CA LEU A 101 12.86 6.10 -14.83
C LEU A 101 13.52 7.18 -15.70
N GLU A 102 14.57 7.84 -15.21
CA GLU A 102 15.30 8.84 -16.00
C GLU A 102 15.91 8.25 -17.28
N LYS A 103 16.48 7.05 -17.21
CA LYS A 103 16.99 6.34 -18.39
C LYS A 103 15.88 5.99 -19.36
N THR A 104 14.75 5.50 -18.87
CA THR A 104 13.59 5.17 -19.71
C THR A 104 13.01 6.40 -20.39
N TYR A 105 12.90 7.54 -19.70
CA TYR A 105 12.43 8.79 -20.31
C TYR A 105 13.38 9.27 -21.41
N LYS A 106 14.69 9.32 -21.13
CA LYS A 106 15.71 9.70 -22.13
C LYS A 106 15.69 8.77 -23.34
N HIS A 107 15.60 7.47 -23.10
CA HIS A 107 15.54 6.49 -24.17
C HIS A 107 14.26 6.62 -25.01
N SER A 108 13.12 6.85 -24.37
CA SER A 108 11.84 7.06 -25.06
C SER A 108 11.85 8.32 -25.92
N GLU A 109 12.42 9.40 -25.41
CA GLU A 109 12.58 10.66 -26.16
C GLU A 109 13.51 10.48 -27.36
N ALA A 110 14.66 9.83 -27.15
CA ALA A 110 15.58 9.48 -28.24
C ALA A 110 14.89 8.63 -29.31
N MET A 111 14.21 7.56 -28.90
CA MET A 111 13.49 6.68 -29.82
C MET A 111 12.39 7.42 -30.60
N ARG A 112 11.71 8.39 -29.96
CA ARG A 112 10.71 9.23 -30.63
C ARG A 112 11.37 10.12 -31.70
N ASN A 113 12.48 10.76 -31.36
CA ASN A 113 13.22 11.61 -32.29
C ASN A 113 13.80 10.81 -33.46
N ASP A 114 14.38 9.64 -33.19
CA ASP A 114 14.89 8.72 -34.21
C ASP A 114 13.77 8.27 -35.16
N SER A 115 12.58 7.98 -34.63
CA SER A 115 11.41 7.61 -35.43
C SER A 115 10.94 8.75 -36.33
N VAL A 116 10.97 9.99 -35.83
CA VAL A 116 10.62 11.18 -36.62
C VAL A 116 11.65 11.41 -37.72
N GLN A 117 12.95 11.34 -37.40
CA GLN A 117 14.02 11.47 -38.41
C GLN A 117 13.93 10.39 -39.48
N TYR A 118 13.62 9.15 -39.09
CA TYR A 118 13.41 8.06 -40.05
C TYR A 118 12.23 8.36 -40.99
N ALA A 119 11.11 8.86 -40.45
CA ALA A 119 9.97 9.24 -41.27
C ALA A 119 10.32 10.37 -42.25
N GLU A 120 11.07 11.39 -41.81
CA GLU A 120 11.57 12.47 -42.68
C GLU A 120 12.43 11.92 -43.82
N GLN A 121 13.39 11.03 -43.52
CA GLN A 121 14.22 10.39 -44.55
C GLN A 121 13.38 9.64 -45.58
N VAL A 122 12.36 8.91 -45.14
CA VAL A 122 11.43 8.21 -46.05
C VAL A 122 10.66 9.19 -46.93
N PHE A 123 10.17 10.31 -46.38
CA PHE A 123 9.48 11.35 -47.14
C PHE A 123 10.40 12.05 -48.15
N ASP A 124 11.65 12.31 -47.78
CA ASP A 124 12.64 12.90 -48.68
C ASP A 124 12.92 11.98 -49.87
N HIS A 125 13.15 10.69 -49.60
CA HIS A 125 13.33 9.69 -50.65
C HIS A 125 12.11 9.63 -51.59
N MET A 126 10.90 9.59 -51.03
CA MET A 126 9.67 9.57 -51.82
C MET A 126 9.49 10.84 -52.65
N SER A 127 9.84 12.01 -52.12
CA SER A 127 9.77 13.28 -52.84
C SER A 127 10.69 13.29 -54.06
N VAL A 128 11.92 12.78 -53.92
CA VAL A 128 12.85 12.62 -55.05
C VAL A 128 12.28 11.66 -56.10
N TYR A 129 11.73 10.51 -55.67
CA TYR A 129 11.10 9.56 -56.59
C TYR A 129 9.95 10.19 -57.38
N ILE A 130 9.07 10.94 -56.71
CA ILE A 130 7.93 11.61 -57.35
C ILE A 130 8.40 12.69 -58.33
N GLN A 131 9.40 13.50 -57.97
CA GLN A 131 9.97 14.50 -58.87
C GLN A 131 10.55 13.87 -60.14
N ASN A 132 11.26 12.74 -60.00
CA ASN A 132 11.78 12.00 -61.14
C ASN A 132 10.65 11.51 -62.06
N ILE A 133 9.58 10.94 -61.49
CA ILE A 133 8.41 10.49 -62.26
C ILE A 133 7.74 11.67 -62.99
N LEU A 134 7.53 12.80 -62.31
CA LEU A 134 6.96 14.00 -62.92
C LEU A 134 7.81 14.53 -64.08
N ASN A 135 9.13 14.55 -63.92
CA ASN A 135 10.05 14.92 -64.99
C ASN A 135 9.93 13.96 -66.19
N THR A 136 9.86 12.65 -65.97
CA THR A 136 9.65 11.66 -67.04
C THR A 136 8.34 11.89 -67.78
N VAL A 137 7.24 12.15 -67.06
CA VAL A 137 5.93 12.44 -67.66
C VAL A 137 5.97 13.75 -68.47
N GLN A 138 6.62 14.80 -67.98
CA GLN A 138 6.75 16.07 -68.68
C GLN A 138 7.55 15.91 -69.98
N VAL A 139 8.65 15.15 -69.95
CA VAL A 139 9.43 14.82 -71.16
C VAL A 139 8.58 14.05 -72.16
N ALA A 140 7.82 13.04 -71.72
CA ALA A 140 6.93 12.28 -72.59
C ALA A 140 5.83 13.16 -73.23
N LYS A 141 5.22 14.05 -72.44
CA LYS A 141 4.22 15.03 -72.92
C LYS A 141 4.82 15.98 -73.97
N ASN A 142 5.99 16.55 -73.68
CA ASN A 142 6.66 17.46 -74.60
C ASN A 142 7.04 16.74 -75.91
N GLY A 143 7.49 15.48 -75.83
CA GLY A 143 7.75 14.63 -76.99
C GLY A 143 6.53 14.51 -77.90
N LEU A 144 5.35 14.24 -77.34
CA LEU A 144 4.09 14.18 -78.11
C LEU A 144 3.72 15.52 -78.76
N GLN A 145 4.04 16.66 -78.13
CA GLN A 145 3.80 17.98 -78.72
C GLN A 145 4.72 18.29 -79.91
N HIS A 146 5.90 17.68 -79.98
CA HIS A 146 6.82 17.80 -81.12
C HIS A 146 6.55 16.78 -82.23
N VAL A 147 5.65 15.81 -82.01
CA VAL A 147 5.08 14.96 -83.07
C VAL A 147 3.91 15.72 -83.72
N GLY A 148 4.22 16.88 -84.30
CA GLY A 148 3.34 17.61 -85.20
C GLY A 148 3.55 17.10 -86.63
N LEU A 149 2.49 16.48 -87.17
CA LEU A 149 2.17 16.12 -88.58
C LEU A 149 3.34 15.79 -89.55
N PRO A 150 3.33 14.61 -90.21
CA PRO A 150 4.26 14.36 -91.31
C PRO A 150 4.02 15.38 -92.44
N GLU A 151 5.05 16.15 -92.80
CA GLU A 151 5.10 16.83 -94.09
C GLU A 151 4.86 15.78 -95.18
N LYS A 152 3.84 16.01 -96.01
CA LYS A 152 3.65 15.23 -97.23
C LYS A 152 4.82 15.55 -98.15
N ASP A 153 5.71 14.58 -98.32
CA ASP A 153 6.77 14.63 -99.32
C ASP A 153 6.13 14.59 -100.72
N GLU A 154 5.85 15.75 -101.30
CA GLU A 154 5.56 15.91 -102.73
C GLU A 154 6.87 15.81 -103.52
N THR A 155 7.46 14.62 -103.61
CA THR A 155 8.54 14.33 -104.59
C THR A 155 8.46 12.92 -105.16
N GLU A 156 7.25 12.45 -105.49
CA GLU A 156 7.06 11.42 -106.53
C GLU A 156 6.40 12.06 -107.76
N GLU A 157 7.17 12.75 -108.61
CA GLU A 157 6.86 12.94 -110.05
C GLU A 157 7.88 13.91 -110.69
N LYS A 158 9.12 13.45 -110.95
CA LYS A 158 9.97 14.02 -112.03
C LYS A 158 11.21 13.22 -112.42
N GLN A 159 11.40 11.99 -111.95
CA GLN A 159 12.54 11.14 -112.36
C GLN A 159 12.18 9.93 -113.24
N LYS A 160 10.92 9.77 -113.67
CA LYS A 160 10.52 8.75 -114.66
C LYS A 160 10.33 9.27 -116.09
N SER A 161 10.74 10.51 -116.40
CA SER A 161 10.49 11.13 -117.71
C SER A 161 11.73 11.45 -118.56
N THR A 162 12.93 10.99 -118.18
CA THR A 162 14.15 11.25 -118.99
C THR A 162 14.97 9.99 -119.34
N GLU A 163 14.40 8.80 -119.16
CA GLU A 163 14.89 7.56 -119.78
C GLU A 163 13.78 6.97 -120.67
N GLN A 164 13.39 7.70 -121.72
CA GLN A 164 12.85 7.11 -122.96
C GLN A 164 12.70 8.18 -124.04
N LYS A 165 13.39 7.93 -125.16
CA LYS A 165 13.52 8.66 -126.44
C LYS A 165 14.74 9.58 -126.51
N ASP A 166 15.79 9.20 -127.24
CA ASP A 166 15.88 9.17 -128.73
C ASP A 166 15.43 10.48 -129.38
#